data_AF-W1Y7A5-F1
#
_entry.id   AF-W1Y7A5-F1
#
_cell.length_a   1.000
_cell.length_b   1.000
_cell.length_c   1.000
_cell.angle_alpha   90.00
_cell.angle_beta   90.00
_cell.angle_gamma   90.00
#
_symmetry.space_group_name_H-M   'P 1'
#
loop_
_entity.id
_entity.type
_entity.pdbx_description
1 polymer ?
#
loop_
_entity_poly.entity_id
_entity_poly.type
_entity_poly.pdbx_seq_one_letter_code
_entity_poly.pdbx_strand_id
1 'polypeptide(L)' 'MSDLLRVAVPNKGALSEATSSLLTEAGYRQRSDRKDLTLVDEANGVEFFYLRPRDIAVYVGEGTLDIG' A
#
# COMPACT_ATOMS: atom_id res chain seq x y z
N MET A 1 9.46 5.97 18.90
CA MET A 1 9.01 6.23 17.52
C MET A 1 7.95 5.20 17.24
N SER A 2 6.69 5.61 17.06
CA SER A 2 5.67 4.70 16.55
C SER A 2 5.99 4.50 15.07
N ASP A 3 6.59 3.36 14.71
CA ASP A 3 6.83 3.04 13.31
C ASP A 3 5.48 2.96 12.59
N LEU A 4 5.40 3.60 11.43
CA LEU A 4 4.25 3.54 10.55
C LEU A 4 4.05 2.08 10.11
N LEU A 5 2.78 1.65 9.98
CA LEU A 5 2.48 0.35 9.37
C LEU A 5 2.74 0.42 7.87
N ARG A 6 3.67 -0.39 7.36
CA ARG A 6 4.07 -0.41 5.95
C ARG A 6 3.25 -1.44 5.18
N VAL A 7 2.40 -0.96 4.28
CA VAL A 7 1.38 -1.77 3.59
C VAL A 7 1.69 -1.85 2.10
N ALA A 8 1.91 -3.05 1.59
CA ALA A 8 2.05 -3.30 0.17
C ALA A 8 0.68 -3.26 -0.53
N VAL A 9 0.59 -2.62 -1.69
CA VAL A 9 -0.63 -2.55 -2.51
C VAL A 9 -0.29 -2.83 -3.98
N PRO A 10 -1.09 -3.60 -4.72
CA PRO A 10 -0.85 -3.83 -6.14
C PRO A 10 -0.94 -2.54 -6.96
N ASN A 11 0.13 -2.21 -7.69
CA ASN A 11 0.19 -1.03 -8.56
C ASN A 11 -0.42 -1.20 -9.95
N LYS A 12 -0.77 -2.44 -10.33
CA LYS A 12 -1.42 -2.79 -11.59
C LYS A 12 -2.08 -4.16 -11.52
N GLY A 13 -2.81 -4.51 -12.58
CA GLY A 13 -3.48 -5.80 -12.73
C GLY A 13 -4.89 -5.79 -12.16
N ALA A 14 -5.54 -6.96 -12.20
CA ALA A 14 -6.97 -7.11 -11.91
C ALA A 14 -7.38 -6.68 -10.49
N LEU A 15 -6.45 -6.69 -9.52
CA LEU A 15 -6.75 -6.32 -8.13
C LEU A 15 -6.50 -4.84 -7.81
N SER A 16 -5.73 -4.10 -8.63
CA SER A 16 -5.25 -2.76 -8.24
C SER A 16 -6.37 -1.75 -7.96
N GLU A 17 -7.37 -1.71 -8.84
CA GLU A 17 -8.49 -0.77 -8.70
C GLU A 17 -9.39 -1.15 -7.53
N ALA A 18 -9.75 -2.44 -7.41
CA ALA A 18 -10.56 -2.94 -6.31
C ALA A 18 -9.91 -2.68 -4.94
N THR A 19 -8.59 -2.90 -4.82
CA THR A 19 -7.85 -2.61 -3.58
C THR A 19 -7.86 -1.11 -3.25
N SER A 20 -7.63 -0.23 -4.23
CA SER A 20 -7.67 1.21 -3.99
C SER A 20 -9.06 1.72 -3.60
N SER A 21 -10.13 1.18 -4.20
CA SER A 21 -11.50 1.50 -3.80
C SER A 21 -11.79 1.05 -2.37
N LEU A 22 -11.44 -0.20 -2.02
CA LEU A 22 -11.62 -0.74 -0.67
C LEU A 22 -10.90 0.10 0.39
N LEU A 23 -9.64 0.50 0.14
CA LEU A 23 -8.88 1.32 1.06
C LEU A 23 -9.47 2.74 1.20
N THR A 24 -9.98 3.31 0.11
CA THR A 24 -10.68 4.62 0.15
C THR A 24 -11.95 4.53 0.98
N GLU A 25 -12.76 3.50 0.77
CA GLU A 25 -14.00 3.25 1.51
C GLU A 25 -13.74 3.01 3.01
N ALA A 26 -12.59 2.40 3.34
CA ALA A 26 -12.13 2.21 4.71
C ALA A 26 -11.57 3.50 5.36
N GLY A 27 -11.47 4.60 4.62
CA GLY A 27 -11.03 5.90 5.15
C GLY A 27 -9.51 6.14 5.08
N TYR A 28 -8.77 5.31 4.34
CA TYR A 28 -7.35 5.54 4.10
C TYR A 28 -7.13 6.49 2.93
N ARG A 29 -6.09 7.31 3.04
CA ARG A 29 -5.64 8.16 1.94
C ARG A 29 -5.13 7.28 0.79
N GLN A 30 -5.44 7.67 -0.45
CA GLN A 30 -4.96 7.01 -1.66
C GLN A 30 -4.17 7.96 -2.55
N ARG A 31 -3.34 7.39 -3.43
CA ARG A 31 -2.49 8.16 -4.35
C ARG A 31 -3.33 8.89 -5.40
N SER A 32 -2.91 10.11 -5.74
CA SER A 32 -3.54 10.92 -6.80
C SER A 32 -2.98 10.61 -8.19
N ASP A 33 -1.69 10.32 -8.31
CA ASP A 33 -1.06 9.85 -9.56
C ASP A 33 -0.68 8.37 -9.44
N ARG A 34 -0.93 7.58 -10.48
CA ARG A 34 -0.51 6.18 -10.54
C ARG A 34 1.01 5.99 -10.53
N LYS A 35 1.77 7.05 -10.85
CA LYS A 35 3.24 7.07 -10.79
C LYS A 35 3.77 7.21 -9.37
N ASP A 36 2.96 7.65 -8.42
CA ASP A 36 3.35 7.74 -7.01
C ASP A 36 3.44 6.32 -6.45
N LEU A 37 4.67 5.86 -6.18
CA LEU A 37 4.91 4.49 -5.70
C LEU A 37 4.84 4.36 -4.18
N THR A 38 4.80 5.49 -3.46
CA THR A 38 4.62 5.53 -2.01
C THR A 38 3.60 6.60 -1.63
N LEU A 39 2.92 6.39 -0.51
CA LEU A 39 2.03 7.40 0.08
C LEU A 39 2.00 7.24 1.59
N VAL A 40 2.30 8.34 2.30
CA VAL A 40 2.18 8.40 3.75
C VAL A 40 0.80 8.94 4.13
N ASP A 41 0.10 8.21 4.98
CA ASP A 41 -1.14 8.59 5.64
C ASP A 41 -0.89 8.74 7.14
N GLU A 42 -0.35 9.91 7.52
CA GLU A 42 0.02 10.21 8.91
C GLU A 42 -1.18 10.14 9.87
N ALA A 43 -2.39 10.47 9.40
CA ALA A 43 -3.59 10.46 10.21
C ALA A 43 -3.95 9.03 10.67
N ASN A 44 -3.65 8.03 9.85
CA ASN A 44 -3.89 6.63 10.13
C ASN A 44 -2.63 5.86 10.56
N GLY A 45 -1.45 6.50 10.55
CA GLY A 45 -0.18 5.86 10.89
C GLY A 45 0.26 4.79 9.89
N VAL A 46 -0.04 4.97 8.60
CA VAL A 46 0.21 4.00 7.53
C VAL A 46 1.11 4.59 6.44
N GLU A 47 2.00 3.79 5.90
CA GLU A 47 2.71 4.08 4.65
C GLU A 47 2.40 3.00 3.61
N PHE A 48 1.77 3.40 2.50
CA PHE A 48 1.45 2.51 1.38
C PHE A 48 2.60 2.44 0.39
N PHE A 49 2.91 1.22 -0.07
CA PHE A 49 3.90 0.93 -1.10
C PHE A 49 3.22 0.25 -2.29
N TYR A 50 3.21 0.92 -3.45
CA TYR A 50 2.54 0.44 -4.65
C TYR A 50 3.47 -0.42 -5.51
N LEU A 51 3.41 -1.73 -5.30
CA LEU A 51 4.35 -2.70 -5.87
C LEU A 51 3.76 -3.54 -7.00
N ARG A 52 4.62 -4.24 -7.74
CA ARG A 52 4.15 -5.26 -8.68
C ARG A 52 3.57 -6.42 -7.85
N PRO A 53 2.43 -7.03 -8.28
CA PRO A 53 1.79 -8.09 -7.50
C PRO A 53 2.71 -9.24 -7.08
N ARG A 54 3.63 -9.65 -7.95
CA ARG A 54 4.58 -10.74 -7.66
C ARG A 54 5.61 -10.39 -6.58
N ASP A 55 5.90 -9.10 -6.39
CA ASP A 55 6.94 -8.65 -5.46
C ASP A 55 6.35 -8.49 -4.04
N ILE A 56 5.03 -8.33 -3.90
CA ILE A 56 4.35 -8.12 -2.60
C ILE A 56 4.68 -9.22 -1.60
N ALA A 57 4.50 -10.49 -1.98
CA ALA A 57 4.75 -11.62 -1.09
C ALA A 57 6.22 -11.72 -0.65
N VAL A 58 7.16 -11.30 -1.51
CA VAL A 58 8.59 -11.27 -1.18
C VAL A 58 8.86 -10.22 -0.11
N TYR A 59 8.42 -8.98 -0.32
CA TYR A 59 8.68 -7.89 0.63
C TYR A 59 8.02 -8.10 2.00
N VAL A 60 6.83 -8.70 2.03
CA VAL A 60 6.16 -9.08 3.29
C VAL A 60 6.87 -10.26 3.95
N GLY A 61 7.24 -11.30 3.19
CA GLY A 61 7.94 -12.47 3.72
C GLY A 61 9.33 -12.16 4.27
N GLU A 62 10.00 -11.15 3.73
CA GLU A 62 11.30 -10.66 4.20
C GLU A 62 11.20 -9.67 5.37
N GLY A 63 9.99 -9.24 5.75
CA GLY A 63 9.76 -8.23 6.80
C GLY A 63 10.15 -6.80 6.41
N THR A 64 10.41 -6.56 5.12
CA THR A 64 10.64 -5.21 4.58
C THR A 64 9.35 -4.41 4.58
N LEU A 65 8.19 -5.06 4.38
CA LEU A 65 6.86 -4.51 4.56
C LEU A 65 6.10 -5.37 5.57
N ASP A 66 5.15 -4.76 6.28
CA ASP A 66 4.51 -5.43 7.42
C ASP A 66 3.32 -6.28 6.97
N ILE A 67 2.56 -5.80 5.97
CA ILE A 67 1.41 -6.51 5.37
C ILE A 67 1.30 -6.22 3.86
N GLY A 68 0.52 -7.01 3.14
CA GLY A 68 0.25 -6.85 1.70
C GLY A 68 -0.96 -7.60 1.19
#